data_AF-A0A3D4NJG2-F1
#
_entry.id   AF-A0A3D4NJG2-F1
#
_cell.length_a   1.000
_cell.length_b   1.000
_cell.length_c   1.000
_cell.angle_alpha   90.00
_cell.angle_beta   90.00
_cell.angle_gamma   90.00
#
_symmetry.space_group_name_H-M   'P 1'
#
loop_
_entity.id
_entity.type
_entity.pdbx_description
1 polymer ?
#
loop_
_entity_poly.entity_id
_entity_poly.type
_entity_poly.pdbx_seq_one_letter_code
_entity_poly.pdbx_strand_id
1 'polypeptide(L)' 'KAMLQDIAVLTGGTVISEEIGLSLESTTLEHLGNAKRVILSKENTTVIDGAGVEADIQARVL' A
#
# COMPACT_ATOMS: atom_id res chain seq x y z
N LYS A 1 1.27 -3.73 -11.55
CA LYS A 1 2.20 -3.97 -10.42
C LYS A 1 2.75 -2.69 -9.85
N ALA A 2 3.33 -1.80 -10.67
CA ALA A 2 3.88 -0.52 -10.20
C ALA A 2 2.91 0.27 -9.31
N MET A 3 1.66 0.49 -9.75
CA MET A 3 0.66 1.21 -8.95
C MET A 3 0.31 0.55 -7.61
N LEU A 4 0.32 -0.79 -7.53
CA LEU A 4 0.08 -1.49 -6.27
C LEU A 4 1.25 -1.27 -5.30
N GLN A 5 2.48 -1.26 -5.83
CA GLN A 5 3.66 -0.95 -5.04
C GLN A 5 3.66 0.50 -4.55
N ASP A 6 3.20 1.44 -5.38
CA ASP A 6 3.10 2.85 -5.00
C ASP A 6 2.13 3.03 -3.81
N ILE A 7 0.99 2.35 -3.85
CA ILE A 7 0.01 2.37 -2.75
C ILE A 7 0.57 1.66 -1.50
N ALA A 8 1.28 0.54 -1.68
CA ALA A 8 1.93 -0.18 -0.60
C ALA A 8 2.96 0.70 0.12
N VAL A 9 3.86 1.36 -0.62
CA VAL A 9 4.85 2.30 -0.07
C VAL A 9 4.17 3.50 0.60
N LEU A 10 3.13 4.08 -0.02
CA LEU A 10 2.38 5.21 0.56
C LEU A 10 1.71 4.85 1.90
N THR A 11 1.22 3.63 2.04
CA THR A 11 0.44 3.19 3.21
C THR A 11 1.25 2.38 4.22
N GLY A 12 2.49 2.03 3.91
CA GLY A 12 3.31 1.12 4.71
C GLY A 12 2.85 -0.34 4.66
N GLY A 13 2.07 -0.71 3.64
CA GLY A 13 1.59 -2.08 3.43
C GLY A 13 2.53 -2.89 2.52
N THR A 14 2.22 -4.18 2.39
CA THR A 14 2.94 -5.10 1.50
C THR A 14 2.02 -5.61 0.40
N VAL A 15 2.47 -5.55 -0.85
CA VAL A 15 1.73 -6.15 -1.97
C VAL A 15 1.80 -7.67 -1.84
N ILE A 16 0.66 -8.32 -1.60
CA ILE A 16 0.59 -9.78 -1.56
C ILE A 16 0.58 -10.32 -3.00
N SER A 17 1.57 -11.14 -3.34
CA SER A 17 1.70 -11.75 -4.65
C SER A 17 2.39 -13.11 -4.56
N GLU A 18 1.84 -14.09 -5.27
CA GLU A 18 2.39 -15.44 -5.34
C GLU A 18 3.80 -15.47 -5.95
N GLU A 19 4.15 -14.49 -6.79
CA GLU A 19 5.47 -14.40 -7.43
C GLU A 19 6.62 -14.15 -6.45
N ILE A 20 6.31 -13.55 -5.30
CA ILE A 20 7.25 -13.31 -4.21
C ILE A 20 7.02 -14.28 -3.03
N GLY A 21 6.25 -15.35 -3.26
CA GLY A 21 5.99 -16.40 -2.27
C GLY A 21 5.03 -15.99 -1.15
N LEU A 22 4.25 -14.91 -1.32
CA LEU A 22 3.23 -14.50 -0.36
C LEU A 22 1.84 -15.00 -0.81
N SER A 23 1.10 -15.62 0.10
CA SER A 23 -0.30 -16.03 -0.13
C SER A 23 -1.27 -15.21 0.70
N LEU A 24 -2.51 -15.09 0.22
CA LEU A 24 -3.55 -14.40 0.99
C LEU A 24 -3.86 -15.11 2.31
N GLU A 25 -3.73 -16.44 2.37
CA GLU A 25 -3.98 -17.19 3.62
C GLU A 25 -2.93 -16.97 4.70
N SER A 26 -1.69 -16.65 4.30
CA SER A 26 -0.57 -16.39 5.22
C SER A 26 -0.44 -14.91 5.61
N THR A 27 -1.37 -14.07 5.17
CA THR A 27 -1.30 -12.62 5.39
C THR A 27 -1.60 -12.26 6.85
N THR A 28 -0.76 -11.42 7.45
CA THR A 28 -0.92 -10.90 8.82
C THR A 28 -1.26 -9.41 8.81
N LEU A 29 -1.57 -8.85 9.98
CA LEU A 29 -1.82 -7.41 10.15
C LEU A 29 -0.61 -6.55 9.77
N GLU A 30 0.60 -7.09 9.89
CA GLU A 30 1.84 -6.38 9.53
C GLU A 30 1.96 -6.13 8.02
N HIS A 31 1.25 -6.89 7.21
CA HIS A 31 1.21 -6.68 5.76
C HIS A 31 0.18 -5.63 5.33
N LEU A 32 -0.74 -5.23 6.22
CA LEU A 32 -1.77 -4.26 5.89
C LEU A 32 -1.27 -2.83 6.02
N GLY A 33 -1.46 -2.05 4.95
CA GLY A 33 -1.19 -0.62 4.97
C GLY A 33 -2.23 0.14 5.81
N ASN A 34 -1.83 1.29 6.34
CA ASN A 34 -2.69 2.18 7.10
C ASN A 34 -2.77 3.56 6.44
N ALA A 35 -3.93 4.21 6.59
CA ALA A 35 -4.16 5.59 6.19
C ALA A 35 -5.18 6.23 7.11
N LYS A 36 -5.08 7.53 7.34
CA LYS A 36 -6.01 8.27 8.21
C LYS A 36 -7.43 8.29 7.65
N ARG A 37 -7.56 8.36 6.32
CA ARG A 37 -8.87 8.35 5.65
C ARG A 37 -8.76 7.78 4.25
N VAL A 38 -9.72 6.94 3.90
CA VAL A 38 -9.94 6.46 2.52
C VAL A 38 -11.34 6.87 2.08
N ILE A 39 -11.44 7.51 0.92
CA ILE A 39 -12.71 7.96 0.32
C ILE A 39 -12.90 7.19 -0.98
N LEU A 40 -14.06 6.54 -1.10
CA LEU A 40 -14.45 5.83 -2.33
C LEU A 40 -15.65 6.54 -2.96
N SER A 41 -15.59 6.71 -4.27
CA SER A 41 -16.68 7.19 -5.11
C SER A 41 -16.88 6.22 -6.28
N LYS A 42 -17.92 6.44 -7.10
CA LYS A 42 -18.23 5.55 -8.23
C LYS A 42 -17.04 5.32 -9.18
N GLU A 43 -16.27 6.39 -9.43
CA GLU A 43 -15.20 6.38 -10.44
C GLU A 43 -13.79 6.49 -9.84
N ASN A 44 -13.67 6.93 -8.57
CA ASN A 44 -12.37 7.25 -7.98
C ASN A 44 -12.23 6.74 -6.55
N THR A 45 -10.99 6.40 -6.18
CA THR A 45 -10.56 6.13 -4.80
C THR A 45 -9.49 7.13 -4.40
N THR A 46 -9.58 7.67 -3.18
CA THR A 46 -8.62 8.63 -2.64
C THR A 46 -8.13 8.15 -1.28
N VAL A 47 -6.81 8.03 -1.13
CA VAL A 47 -6.14 7.65 0.11
C VAL A 47 -5.44 8.89 0.67
N ILE A 48 -5.74 9.26 1.92
CA ILE A 48 -5.29 10.50 2.56
C ILE A 48 -4.50 10.17 3.83
N ASP A 49 -3.34 10.83 3.96
CA ASP A 49 -2.36 10.65 5.05
C ASP A 49 -2.05 9.15 5.26
N GLY A 50 -1.39 8.53 4.27
CA GLY A 50 -0.87 7.17 4.37
C GLY A 50 0.24 7.07 5.41
N ALA A 51 0.32 5.95 6.12
CA ALA A 51 1.27 5.72 7.21
C ALA A 51 2.62 5.15 6.74
N GLY A 52 2.97 5.34 5.45
CA GLY A 52 4.24 4.91 4.90
C GLY A 52 5.43 5.70 5.45
N VAL A 53 6.62 5.11 5.34
CA VAL A 53 7.88 5.75 5.76
C VAL A 53 8.25 6.83 4.76
N GLU A 54 8.49 8.06 5.23
CA GLU A 54 8.75 9.22 4.37
C GLU A 54 9.96 9.00 3.44
N ALA A 55 11.02 8.36 3.94
CA ALA A 55 12.20 8.03 3.13
C ALA A 55 11.88 7.10 1.94
N ASP A 56 11.04 6.07 2.17
CA ASP A 56 10.66 5.10 1.14
C ASP A 56 9.74 5.76 0.10
N ILE A 57 8.85 6.66 0.55
CA ILE A 57 7.99 7.44 -0.34
C ILE A 57 8.85 8.35 -1.24
N GLN A 58 9.82 9.07 -0.67
CA GLN A 58 10.71 9.95 -1.45
C GLN A 58 11.55 9.15 -2.46
N ALA A 59 12.08 7.99 -2.05
CA ALA A 59 12.83 7.10 -2.94
C ALA A 59 11.98 6.53 -4.09
N ARG A 60 10.65 6.51 -3.95
CA ARG A 60 9.73 6.05 -4.99
C ARG A 60 9.32 7.14 -5.99
N VAL A 61 9.42 8.40 -5.58
CA VAL A 61 9.09 9.57 -6.41
C VAL A 61 10.29 10.01 -7.27
N LEU A 62 11.51 9.81 -6.76
CA LEU A 62 12.79 10.05 -7.45
C LEU A 62 13.11 8.97 -8.48
#